data_AF-A0A919LMV9-F1
#
_entry.id   AF-A0A919LMV9-F1
#
_cell.length_a   1.000
_cell.length_b   1.000
_cell.length_c   1.000
_cell.angle_alpha   90.00
_cell.angle_beta   90.00
_cell.angle_gamma   90.00
#
_symmetry.space_group_name_H-M   'P 1'
#
loop_
_entity.id
_entity.type
_entity.pdbx_description
1 polymer ?
#
loop_
_entity_poly.entity_id
_entity_poly.type
_entity_poly.pdbx_seq_one_letter_code
_entity_poly.pdbx_strand_id
1 'polypeptide(L)' 'MTGRWPSAADREPTHPRMATTWCHWHQGETITGLLIAVIEQASGPGAALYACETCRRKFRLEPA' A
#
# COMPACT_ATOMS: atom_id res chain seq x y z
N MET A 1 17.15 44.01 -3.88
CA MET A 1 16.97 42.64 -4.40
C MET A 1 16.80 41.70 -3.21
N THR A 2 15.57 41.46 -2.75
CA THR A 2 15.29 40.48 -1.67
C THR A 2 14.17 39.56 -2.16
N GLY A 3 14.53 38.61 -3.01
CA GLY A 3 13.63 37.52 -3.36
C GLY A 3 13.62 36.50 -2.23
N ARG A 4 12.47 36.34 -1.56
CA ARG A 4 12.27 35.27 -0.58
C ARG A 4 12.18 33.95 -1.33
N TRP A 5 13.07 33.02 -1.02
CA TRP A 5 12.99 31.66 -1.56
C TRP A 5 11.78 30.93 -0.95
N PRO A 6 11.01 30.16 -1.75
CA PRO A 6 9.93 29.35 -1.22
C PRO A 6 10.48 28.28 -0.28
N SER A 7 9.86 28.17 0.88
CA SER A 7 10.11 27.15 1.89
C SER A 7 9.55 25.80 1.44
N ALA A 8 9.97 24.72 2.10
CA ALA A 8 9.39 23.38 1.88
C ALA A 8 7.87 23.35 2.12
N ALA A 9 7.34 24.27 2.94
CA ALA A 9 5.91 24.46 3.18
C ALA A 9 5.15 25.07 2.00
N ASP A 10 5.84 25.76 1.08
CA ASP A 10 5.23 26.34 -0.14
C ASP A 10 5.14 25.31 -1.28
N ARG A 11 5.63 24.07 -1.06
CA ARG A 11 5.43 22.96 -1.99
C ARG A 11 4.06 22.36 -1.74
N GLU A 12 3.09 22.76 -2.55
CA GLU A 12 1.81 22.08 -2.66
C GLU A 12 2.06 20.57 -2.84
N PRO A 13 1.40 19.68 -2.07
CA PRO A 13 1.56 18.26 -2.26
C PRO A 13 1.11 17.93 -3.68
N THR A 14 2.08 17.64 -4.55
CA THR A 14 1.86 17.30 -5.96
C THR A 14 1.10 15.97 -6.02
N HIS A 15 -0.23 16.06 -5.97
CA HIS A 15 -1.19 14.98 -5.78
C HIS A 15 -0.96 14.11 -4.53
N PRO A 16 -2.02 13.68 -3.83
CA PRO A 16 -1.87 12.61 -2.86
C PRO A 16 -1.37 11.38 -3.63
N ARG A 17 -0.12 10.96 -3.36
CA ARG A 17 0.37 9.66 -3.81
C ARG A 17 -0.51 8.61 -3.12
N MET A 18 -1.46 8.03 -3.85
CA MET A 18 -2.21 6.89 -3.33
C MET A 18 -1.21 5.80 -3.00
N ALA A 19 -1.14 5.36 -1.75
CA ALA A 19 -0.24 4.29 -1.36
C ALA A 19 -0.61 3.03 -2.15
N THR A 20 0.34 2.48 -2.90
CA THR A 20 0.19 1.19 -3.58
C THR A 20 0.66 0.07 -2.67
N THR A 21 0.07 -1.11 -2.83
CA THR A 21 0.48 -2.36 -2.18
C THR A 21 0.47 -3.50 -3.19
N TRP A 22 1.14 -4.61 -2.85
CA TRP A 22 1.26 -5.78 -3.70
C TRP A 22 0.13 -6.79 -3.43
N CYS A 23 -0.68 -7.09 -4.45
CA CYS A 23 -1.67 -8.16 -4.38
C CYS A 23 -0.99 -9.52 -4.63
N HIS A 24 -1.02 -10.41 -3.65
CA HIS A 24 -0.38 -11.73 -3.74
C HIS A 24 -1.13 -12.72 -4.64
N TRP A 25 -2.42 -12.49 -4.90
CA TRP A 25 -3.23 -13.40 -5.73
C TRP A 25 -3.11 -13.15 -7.23
N HIS A 26 -3.01 -11.90 -7.68
CA HIS A 26 -2.78 -11.56 -9.09
C HIS A 26 -1.36 -11.11 -9.40
N GLN A 27 -0.51 -10.96 -8.37
CA GLN A 27 0.90 -10.58 -8.47
C GLN A 27 1.10 -9.23 -9.18
N GLY A 28 0.57 -8.17 -8.56
CA GLY A 28 0.67 -6.81 -9.11
C GLY A 28 0.28 -5.73 -8.12
N GLU A 29 0.71 -4.50 -8.40
CA GLU A 29 0.38 -3.33 -7.59
C GLU A 29 -1.13 -3.03 -7.59
N THR A 30 -1.62 -2.51 -6.48
CA THR A 30 -3.01 -2.09 -6.32
C THR A 30 -3.13 -0.98 -5.27
N ILE A 31 -4.15 -0.15 -5.40
CA ILE A 31 -4.54 0.85 -4.39
C ILE A 31 -5.63 0.33 -3.44
N THR A 32 -6.18 -0.87 -3.68
CA THR A 32 -7.29 -1.45 -2.90
C THR A 32 -6.89 -2.68 -2.07
N GLY A 33 -5.58 -2.92 -1.94
CA GLY A 33 -5.08 -4.08 -1.20
C GLY A 33 -5.34 -3.96 0.29
N LEU A 34 -5.92 -5.01 0.87
CA LEU A 34 -6.07 -5.19 2.32
C LEU A 34 -5.33 -6.45 2.76
N LEU A 35 -4.86 -6.46 4.00
CA LEU A 35 -4.21 -7.60 4.63
C LEU A 35 -5.21 -8.77 4.72
N ILE A 36 -4.79 -9.94 4.28
CA ILE A 36 -5.56 -11.19 4.30
C ILE A 36 -5.01 -12.17 5.33
N ALA A 37 -3.68 -12.22 5.46
CA ALA A 37 -3.05 -13.10 6.42
C ALA A 37 -1.67 -12.58 6.81
N VAL A 38 -1.29 -12.85 8.06
CA VAL A 38 0.09 -12.76 8.51
C VAL A 38 0.60 -14.19 8.67
N ILE A 39 1.71 -14.48 8.01
CA ILE A 39 2.44 -15.74 8.15
C ILE A 39 3.56 -15.49 9.15
N GLU A 40 3.30 -15.89 10.38
CA GLU A 40 4.29 -15.90 11.45
C GLU A 40 5.35 -16.97 11.19
N GLN A 41 6.60 -16.67 11.56
CA GLN A 41 7.68 -17.64 11.56
C GLN A 41 8.43 -17.63 12.89
N ALA A 42 8.96 -18.78 13.29
CA ALA A 42 9.56 -18.99 14.62
C ALA A 42 10.75 -18.06 14.91
N SER A 43 11.45 -17.59 13.88
CA SER A 43 12.46 -16.54 13.98
C SER A 43 12.58 -15.77 12.66
N GLY A 44 12.85 -14.46 12.73
CA GLY A 44 13.00 -13.59 11.55
C GLY A 44 11.70 -12.89 11.08
N PRO A 45 11.75 -12.09 10.00
CA PRO A 45 10.61 -11.28 9.56
C PRO A 45 9.54 -12.14 8.88
N GLY A 46 8.36 -12.29 9.47
CA GLY A 46 7.20 -12.95 8.85
C GLY A 46 6.76 -12.34 7.51
N ALA A 47 5.74 -12.91 6.89
CA ALA A 47 5.17 -12.38 5.64
C ALA A 47 3.74 -11.87 5.85
N ALA A 48 3.39 -10.78 5.18
CA ALA A 48 2.04 -10.23 5.17
C ALA A 48 1.45 -10.36 3.76
N LEU A 49 0.36 -11.11 3.64
CA LEU A 49 -0.33 -11.33 2.38
C LEU A 49 -1.43 -10.30 2.21
N TYR A 50 -1.36 -9.51 1.14
CA TYR A 50 -2.39 -8.54 0.77
C TYR A 50 -3.14 -8.99 -0.48
N ALA A 51 -4.44 -8.69 -0.58
CA ALA A 51 -5.24 -8.91 -1.77
C ALA A 51 -6.08 -7.68 -2.13
N CYS A 52 -6.13 -7.35 -3.42
CA CYS A 52 -7.01 -6.31 -3.97
C CYS A 52 -8.48 -6.72 -3.85
N GLU A 53 -9.39 -5.75 -3.98
CA GLU A 53 -10.84 -6.00 -3.89
C GLU A 53 -11.33 -7.10 -4.84
N THR A 54 -10.91 -7.06 -6.12
CA THR A 54 -11.31 -8.05 -7.13
C THR A 54 -10.87 -9.46 -6.75
N CYS A 55 -9.63 -9.62 -6.27
CA CYS A 55 -9.11 -10.91 -5.81
C CYS A 55 -9.83 -11.39 -4.55
N ARG A 56 -10.09 -10.50 -3.58
CA ARG A 56 -10.88 -10.85 -2.39
C ARG A 56 -12.24 -11.43 -2.76
N ARG A 57 -12.97 -10.77 -3.66
CA ARG A 57 -14.28 -11.25 -4.13
C ARG A 57 -14.17 -12.57 -4.90
N LYS A 58 -13.22 -12.68 -5.84
CA LYS A 58 -13.02 -13.87 -6.68
C LYS A 58 -12.65 -15.11 -5.88
N PHE A 59 -11.77 -14.95 -4.90
CA PHE A 59 -11.24 -16.05 -4.10
C PHE A 59 -11.92 -16.19 -2.73
N ARG A 60 -12.95 -15.37 -2.45
CA ARG A 60 -13.68 -15.32 -1.17
C ARG A 60 -12.74 -15.16 0.03
N LEU A 61 -11.83 -14.20 -0.07
CA LEU A 61 -10.85 -13.88 0.97
C LEU A 61 -11.42 -12.82 1.89
N GLU A 62 -11.34 -13.08 3.19
CA GLU A 62 -11.70 -12.12 4.23
C GLU A 62 -10.44 -11.40 4.71
N PRO A 63 -10.49 -10.07 4.90
CA PRO A 63 -9.41 -9.35 5.56
C PRO A 63 -9.16 -9.84 6.99
N ALA A 64 -7.90 -9.81 7.42
CA ALA A 64 -7.48 -10.17 8.78
C ALA A 64 -7.83 -9.10 9.83
#